data_AF-A0A1S3RIH9-F1
#
_entry.id   AF-A0A1S3RIH9-F1
#
_cell.length_a   1.000
_cell.length_b   1.000
_cell.length_c   1.000
_cell.angle_alpha   90.00
_cell.angle_beta   90.00
_cell.angle_gamma   90.00
#
_symmetry.space_group_name_H-M   'P 1'
#
loop_
_entity.id
_entity.type
_entity.pdbx_description
1 polymer ?
#
loop_
_entity_poly.entity_id
_entity_poly.type
_entity_poly.pdbx_seq_one_letter_code
_entity_poly.pdbx_strand_id
1 'polypeptide(L)'
;MDQGNKKGPLGCWDFDTQDEYSEYMNNKEALPKATFQYGIKMSEGRKTCGFRENYEKSELDRQWKKISAVIGLFNCSINRVVTVLSGRI
;
A
#
# COMPACT_ATOMS: atom_id res chain seq x y z
N MET A 1 2.53 -41.57 4.92
CA MET A 1 1.64 -40.61 5.63
C MET A 1 1.30 -39.51 4.66
N ASP A 2 0.12 -39.56 4.04
CA ASP A 2 -0.43 -38.40 3.33
C ASP A 2 -1.06 -37.48 4.40
N GLN A 3 -0.41 -36.35 4.67
CA GLN A 3 -0.93 -35.35 5.59
C GLN A 3 -0.84 -33.98 4.93
N GLY A 4 -1.88 -33.70 4.13
CA GLY A 4 -2.77 -32.58 4.41
C GLY A 4 -2.07 -31.26 4.73
N ASN A 5 -1.93 -30.46 3.67
CA ASN A 5 -1.79 -29.01 3.69
C ASN A 5 -2.53 -28.31 4.87
N LYS A 6 -2.01 -27.13 5.27
CA LYS A 6 -2.46 -26.09 6.23
C LYS A 6 -2.23 -26.34 7.74
N LYS A 7 -0.98 -26.16 8.17
CA LYS A 7 -0.65 -25.45 9.43
C LYS A 7 0.40 -24.38 9.13
N GLY A 8 0.24 -23.19 9.71
CA GLY A 8 1.20 -22.08 9.57
C GLY A 8 2.57 -22.43 10.14
N PRO A 9 3.52 -21.48 10.20
CA PRO A 9 4.82 -21.72 10.83
C PRO A 9 4.62 -22.26 12.25
N LEU A 10 4.99 -23.53 12.47
CA LEU A 10 4.89 -24.17 13.78
C LEU A 10 5.85 -23.47 14.75
N GLY A 11 5.34 -23.07 15.91
CA GLY A 11 6.09 -22.40 16.97
C GLY A 11 6.73 -23.38 17.93
N CYS A 12 7.63 -22.91 18.80
CA CYS A 12 8.25 -23.73 19.84
C CYS A 12 7.28 -24.29 20.89
N TRP A 13 6.03 -23.78 20.91
CA TRP A 13 4.95 -24.23 21.80
C TRP A 13 4.08 -25.34 21.18
N ASP A 14 4.26 -25.65 19.90
CA ASP A 14 3.53 -26.71 19.20
C ASP A 14 4.19 -28.10 19.36
N PHE A 15 5.26 -28.20 20.17
CA PHE A 15 6.03 -29.42 20.39
C PHE A 15 6.11 -29.74 21.88
N ASP A 16 5.91 -31.01 22.23
CA ASP A 16 5.97 -31.47 23.62
C ASP A 16 7.43 -31.69 24.10
N THR A 17 8.36 -31.90 23.16
CA THR A 17 9.77 -32.18 23.47
C THR A 17 10.71 -31.22 22.73
N GLN A 18 11.72 -30.72 23.44
CA GLN A 18 12.75 -29.84 22.87
C GLN A 18 13.56 -30.53 21.75
N ASP A 19 13.72 -31.85 21.82
CA ASP A 19 14.40 -32.65 20.81
C ASP A 19 13.62 -32.66 19.48
N GLU A 20 12.30 -32.79 19.51
CA GLU A 20 11.45 -32.74 18.31
C GLU A 20 11.50 -31.36 17.63
N TYR A 21 11.56 -30.29 18.43
CA TYR A 21 11.73 -28.93 17.89
C TYR A 21 13.11 -28.74 17.24
N SER A 22 14.15 -29.32 17.83
CA SER A 22 15.52 -29.27 17.29
C SER A 22 15.63 -30.02 15.96
N GLU A 23 15.00 -31.19 15.84
CA GLU A 23 14.92 -31.95 14.60
C GLU A 23 14.05 -31.24 13.56
N TYR A 24 12.93 -30.62 13.97
CA TYR A 24 12.10 -29.80 13.09
C TYR A 24 12.87 -28.61 12.52
N MET A 25 13.68 -27.91 13.34
CA MET A 25 14.51 -26.80 12.88
C MET A 25 15.68 -27.25 12.00
N ASN A 26 16.31 -28.37 12.34
CA ASN A 26 17.41 -28.93 11.55
C ASN A 26 16.91 -29.40 10.17
N ASN A 27 15.72 -30.00 10.09
CA ASN A 27 15.08 -30.34 8.81
C ASN A 27 14.63 -29.11 8.00
N LYS A 28 14.56 -27.93 8.61
CA LYS A 28 14.14 -26.66 7.98
C LYS A 28 15.30 -25.83 7.43
N GLU A 29 16.53 -26.17 7.74
CA GLU A 29 17.76 -25.57 7.19
C GLU A 29 18.46 -26.62 6.30
N ALA A 30 18.86 -26.36 5.06
CA ALA A 30 19.49 -25.15 4.59
C ALA A 30 19.18 -24.94 3.10
N LEU A 31 18.12 -24.19 2.80
CA LEU A 31 18.10 -23.40 1.58
C LEU A 31 18.62 -22.01 1.97
N PRO A 32 19.86 -21.64 1.61
CA PRO A 32 20.38 -20.33 1.94
C PRO A 32 19.48 -19.28 1.29
N LYS A 33 18.78 -18.48 2.10
CA LYS A 33 17.97 -17.33 1.62
C LYS A 33 18.80 -16.41 0.72
N ALA A 34 20.11 -16.35 0.99
CA ALA A 34 21.07 -15.57 0.22
C ALA A 34 21.38 -16.15 -1.17
N THR A 35 21.31 -17.47 -1.39
CA THR A 35 21.59 -18.08 -2.70
C THR A 35 20.51 -17.73 -3.73
N PHE A 36 19.25 -17.66 -3.32
CA PHE A 36 18.17 -17.21 -4.21
C PHE A 36 18.15 -15.69 -4.43
N GLN A 37 18.85 -14.93 -3.59
CA GLN A 37 18.94 -13.48 -3.72
C GLN A 37 20.02 -13.06 -4.72
N TYR A 38 21.04 -13.89 -4.97
CA TYR A 38 22.20 -13.54 -5.81
C TYR A 38 21.94 -13.66 -7.33
N GLY A 39 20.78 -14.17 -7.76
CA GLY A 39 20.42 -14.33 -9.18
C GLY A 39 19.22 -13.50 -9.65
N ILE A 40 18.38 -13.00 -8.74
CA ILE A 40 17.20 -12.21 -9.09
C ILE A 40 17.56 -10.74 -8.93
N LYS A 41 18.18 -10.18 -9.97
CA LYS A 41 18.26 -8.74 -10.14
C LYS A 41 16.86 -8.24 -10.43
N MET A 42 16.08 -7.94 -9.39
CA MET A 42 14.90 -7.09 -9.52
C MET A 42 15.40 -5.77 -10.13
N SER A 43 15.14 -5.57 -11.42
CA SER A 43 15.43 -4.32 -12.14
C SER A 43 14.65 -3.14 -11.56
N GLU A 44 13.69 -3.40 -10.68
CA GLU A 44 12.95 -2.38 -9.96
C GLU A 44 13.59 -2.17 -8.57
N GLY A 45 14.42 -1.13 -8.50
CA GLY A 45 15.15 -0.75 -7.30
C GLY A 45 14.24 -0.61 -6.06
N ARG A 46 14.85 -0.82 -4.89
CA ARG A 46 14.23 -0.42 -3.61
C ARG A 46 13.83 1.05 -3.71
N LYS A 47 12.53 1.32 -3.65
CA LYS A 47 11.98 2.68 -3.44
C LYS A 47 12.32 3.11 -2.02
N THR A 48 13.57 3.48 -1.77
CA THR A 48 13.91 4.26 -0.59
C THR A 48 13.40 5.68 -0.82
N CYS A 49 12.27 5.99 -0.19
CA CYS A 49 11.72 7.34 -0.01
C CYS A 49 11.49 8.16 -1.31
N GLY A 50 10.41 7.83 -2.04
CA GLY A 50 9.87 8.66 -3.12
C GLY A 50 8.98 9.81 -2.61
N PHE A 51 9.33 10.48 -1.50
CA PHE A 51 8.47 11.50 -0.90
C PHE A 51 8.67 12.89 -1.53
N ARG A 52 9.79 13.13 -2.21
CA ARG A 52 10.15 14.48 -2.69
C ARG A 52 9.39 14.88 -3.95
N GLU A 53 9.22 13.98 -4.91
CA GLU A 53 8.52 14.27 -6.19
C GLU A 53 6.99 14.24 -6.07
N ASN A 54 6.45 13.47 -5.11
CA ASN A 54 5.00 13.39 -4.88
C ASN A 54 4.46 14.58 -4.07
N TYR A 55 5.33 15.33 -3.37
CA TYR A 55 4.94 16.47 -2.56
C TYR A 55 4.40 17.61 -3.43
N GLU A 56 5.11 17.99 -4.50
CA GLU A 56 4.69 19.07 -5.39
C GLU A 56 3.35 18.75 -6.08
N LYS A 57 3.18 17.52 -6.56
CA LYS A 57 1.92 17.06 -7.16
C LYS A 57 0.77 17.09 -6.14
N SER A 58 1.03 16.73 -4.89
CA SER A 58 0.02 16.76 -3.81
C SER A 58 -0.38 18.17 -3.40
N GLU A 59 0.55 19.13 -3.39
CA GLU A 59 0.27 20.54 -3.13
C GLU A 59 -0.52 21.18 -4.29
N LEU A 60 -0.18 20.85 -5.53
CA LEU A 60 -0.94 21.27 -6.70
C LEU A 60 -2.39 20.76 -6.65
N ASP A 61 -2.63 19.51 -6.27
CA ASP A 61 -3.98 18.95 -6.11
C ASP A 61 -4.78 19.65 -5.01
N ARG A 62 -4.14 19.99 -3.88
CA ARG A 62 -4.75 20.76 -2.79
C ARG A 62 -5.14 22.17 -3.21
N GLN A 63 -4.25 22.86 -3.92
CA GLN A 63 -4.52 24.20 -4.45
C GLN A 63 -5.62 24.18 -5.49
N TRP A 64 -5.60 23.18 -6.38
CA TRP A 64 -6.66 22.96 -7.38
C TRP A 64 -8.02 22.80 -6.72
N LYS A 65 -8.14 21.95 -5.70
CA LYS A 65 -9.40 21.77 -4.94
C LYS A 65 -9.93 23.07 -4.33
N LYS A 66 -9.05 23.92 -3.78
CA LYS A 66 -9.44 25.25 -3.26
C LYS A 66 -9.97 26.15 -4.36
N ILE A 67 -9.27 26.22 -5.50
CA ILE A 67 -9.68 27.03 -6.66
C ILE A 67 -11.01 26.52 -7.22
N SER A 68 -11.17 25.20 -7.39
CA SER A 68 -12.42 24.60 -7.87
C SER A 68 -13.61 24.90 -6.95
N ALA A 69 -13.42 24.86 -5.63
CA ALA A 69 -14.48 25.20 -4.67
C ALA A 69 -14.90 26.68 -4.79
N VAL A 70 -13.93 27.59 -4.88
CA VAL A 70 -14.19 29.02 -5.05
C VAL A 70 -14.93 29.29 -6.37
N ILE A 71 -14.46 28.72 -7.49
CA ILE A 71 -15.11 28.83 -8.79
C ILE A 71 -16.53 28.26 -8.75
N GLY A 72 -16.73 27.12 -8.10
CA GLY A 72 -18.06 26.50 -7.92
C GLY A 72 -19.03 27.41 -7.18
N LEU A 73 -18.59 28.08 -6.12
CA LEU A 73 -19.40 29.05 -5.38
C LEU A 73 -19.75 30.28 -6.22
N PHE A 74 -18.78 30.83 -6.97
CA PHE A 74 -19.03 31.94 -7.89
C PHE A 74 -20.04 31.56 -8.97
N ASN A 75 -19.85 30.42 -9.62
CA ASN A 75 -20.80 29.94 -10.63
C ASN A 75 -22.18 29.67 -10.04
N CYS A 76 -22.28 29.13 -8.83
CA CYS A 76 -23.57 28.94 -8.15
C CYS A 76 -24.28 30.27 -7.91
N SER A 77 -23.54 31.30 -7.47
CA SER A 77 -24.10 32.64 -7.25
C SER A 77 -24.52 33.31 -8.57
N ILE A 78 -23.70 33.21 -9.61
CA ILE A 78 -24.00 33.75 -10.94
C ILE A 78 -25.24 33.06 -11.52
N ASN A 79 -25.30 31.73 -11.49
CA ASN A 79 -26.48 30.98 -11.96
C ASN A 79 -27.72 31.35 -11.16
N ARG A 80 -27.62 31.53 -9.83
CA ARG A 80 -28.75 31.97 -9.01
C ARG A 80 -29.25 33.38 -9.40
N VAL A 81 -28.34 34.32 -9.67
CA VAL A 81 -28.69 35.66 -10.13
C VAL A 81 -29.31 35.61 -11.53
N VAL A 82 -28.73 34.86 -12.46
CA VAL A 82 -29.25 34.66 -13.83
C VAL A 82 -30.63 34.01 -13.80
N THR A 83 -30.86 32.97 -12.99
CA THR A 83 -32.19 32.34 -12.85
C THR A 83 -33.22 33.30 -12.26
N VAL A 84 -32.85 34.11 -11.26
CA VAL A 84 -33.77 35.10 -10.66
C VAL A 84 -34.09 36.24 -11.63
N LEU A 85 -33.13 36.67 -12.47
CA LEU A 85 -33.37 37.67 -13.52
C LEU A 85 -34.18 37.11 -14.70
N SER A 86 -33.93 35.85 -15.07
CA SER A 86 -34.60 35.20 -16.20
C SER A 86 -36.02 34.72 -15.89
N GLY A 87 -36.38 34.56 -14.61
CA GLY A 87 -37.74 34.21 -14.15
C GLY A 87 -38.58 35.40 -13.68
N ARG A 88 -38.11 36.64 -13.88
CA ARG A 88 -38.78 37.89 -13.47
C ARG A 88 -39.17 38.79 -14.67
N ILE A 89 -39.04 38.25 -15.87
CA ILE A 89 -39.66 38.68 -17.14
C ILE A 89 -40.69 37.61 -17.48
#